data_AF-A0A8J2HNY4-F1
#
_entry.id   AF-A0A8J2HNY4-F1
#
_cell.length_a   1.000
_cell.length_b   1.000
_cell.length_c   1.000
_cell.angle_alpha   90.00
_cell.angle_beta   90.00
_cell.angle_gamma   90.00
#
_symmetry.space_group_name_H-M   'P 1'
#
loop_
_entity.id
_entity.type
_entity.pdbx_description
1 polymer ?
#
loop_
_entity_poly.entity_id
_entity_poly.type
_entity_poly.pdbx_seq_one_letter_code
_entity_poly.pdbx_strand_id
1 'polypeptide(L)'
;MNTVKKVYTRLKDKVKLECMSNVVYKIPCSCNKTSQYVKKRIAQHKFNCKNVNVLKENKTALAAHHFDSGHSFGFDNVEIVDTERVHLKKNISEMIQITLHDSVNYRTDTQNLSTAYNQILDIYKKELQRCQT
;
A
#
# COMPACT_ATOMS: atom_id res chain seq x y z
N MET A 1 -15.13 35.78 -18.15
CA MET A 1 -15.89 34.62 -18.66
C MET A 1 -16.08 33.62 -17.53
N ASN A 2 -17.31 33.47 -17.02
CA ASN A 2 -17.65 32.40 -16.08
C ASN A 2 -18.09 31.18 -16.87
N THR A 3 -17.23 30.17 -16.96
CA THR A 3 -17.58 28.92 -17.64
C THR A 3 -18.61 28.18 -16.81
N VAL A 4 -19.69 27.72 -17.46
CA VAL A 4 -20.80 26.91 -16.92
C VAL A 4 -20.32 25.88 -15.87
N LYS A 5 -19.19 25.21 -16.10
CA LYS A 5 -18.55 24.27 -15.16
C LYS A 5 -18.39 24.79 -13.71
N LYS A 6 -18.15 26.08 -13.50
CA LYS A 6 -17.90 26.67 -12.16
C LYS A 6 -19.16 26.72 -11.29
N VAL A 7 -20.35 26.74 -11.93
CA VAL A 7 -21.65 26.81 -11.26
C VAL A 7 -22.17 25.39 -10.92
N TYR A 8 -22.02 24.43 -11.83
CA TYR A 8 -22.55 23.07 -11.65
C TYR A 8 -21.71 22.17 -10.74
N THR A 9 -20.42 22.45 -10.52
CA THR A 9 -19.57 21.60 -9.66
C THR A 9 -19.94 21.66 -8.18
N ARG A 10 -20.55 22.76 -7.72
CA ARG A 10 -20.97 22.93 -6.32
C ARG A 10 -22.29 22.25 -5.98
N LEU A 11 -23.05 21.82 -6.99
CA LEU A 11 -24.35 21.15 -6.84
C LEU A 11 -24.24 19.63 -6.90
N LYS A 12 -23.07 19.09 -7.23
CA LYS A 12 -22.85 17.65 -7.22
C LYS A 12 -22.57 17.19 -5.80
N ASP A 13 -23.22 16.10 -5.40
CA ASP A 13 -22.89 15.43 -4.15
C ASP A 13 -21.42 15.04 -4.14
N LYS A 14 -20.81 15.12 -2.95
CA LYS A 14 -19.45 14.62 -2.76
C LYS A 14 -19.44 13.13 -3.06
N VAL A 15 -18.52 12.70 -3.92
CA VAL A 15 -18.32 11.29 -4.22
C VAL A 15 -17.82 10.60 -2.95
N LYS A 16 -18.48 9.51 -2.55
CA LYS A 16 -18.04 8.68 -1.42
C LYS A 16 -16.64 8.12 -1.70
N LEU A 17 -15.85 7.93 -0.64
CA LEU A 17 -14.47 7.44 -0.74
C LEU A 17 -14.36 6.16 -1.57
N GLU A 18 -15.27 5.21 -1.30
CA GLU A 18 -15.38 3.90 -1.96
C GLU A 18 -15.68 4.00 -3.46
N CYS A 19 -16.21 5.14 -3.92
CA CYS A 19 -16.58 5.38 -5.31
C CYS A 19 -15.54 6.24 -6.06
N MET A 20 -14.43 6.60 -5.41
CA MET A 20 -13.37 7.40 -6.05
C MET A 20 -12.53 6.53 -6.99
N SER A 21 -12.22 7.07 -8.17
CA SER A 21 -11.31 6.45 -9.15
C SER A 21 -10.05 7.31 -9.31
N ASN A 22 -9.01 6.73 -9.91
CA ASN A 22 -7.73 7.41 -10.15
C ASN A 22 -7.01 7.85 -8.87
N VAL A 23 -7.11 7.03 -7.82
CA VAL A 23 -6.48 7.28 -6.53
C VAL A 23 -5.38 6.25 -6.25
N VAL A 24 -4.37 6.67 -5.51
CA VAL A 24 -3.43 5.79 -4.79
C VAL A 24 -3.83 5.86 -3.32
N TYR A 25 -3.99 4.70 -2.70
CA TYR A 25 -4.48 4.60 -1.32
C TYR A 25 -3.60 3.69 -0.48
N LYS A 26 -3.70 3.86 0.83
CA LYS A 26 -3.00 3.10 1.84
C LYS A 26 -4.03 2.48 2.78
N ILE A 27 -3.83 1.20 3.10
CA ILE A 27 -4.54 0.52 4.17
C ILE A 27 -3.61 0.48 5.39
N PRO A 28 -4.02 1.02 6.54
CA PRO A 28 -3.18 0.99 7.73
C PRO A 28 -2.95 -0.44 8.21
N CYS A 29 -1.69 -0.72 8.54
CA CYS A 29 -1.22 -1.97 9.13
C CYS A 29 -0.50 -1.60 10.43
N SER A 30 -1.05 -1.97 11.59
CA SER A 30 -0.38 -1.78 12.89
C SER A 30 0.68 -2.85 13.17
N CYS A 31 1.25 -3.42 12.11
CA CYS A 31 2.21 -4.50 12.16
C CYS A 31 3.59 -3.95 12.56
N ASN A 32 3.77 -3.61 13.84
CA ASN A 32 5.10 -3.32 14.39
C ASN A 32 6.02 -4.53 14.15
N LYS A 33 7.22 -4.22 13.62
CA LYS A 33 8.24 -5.17 13.15
C LYS A 33 8.35 -6.40 14.04
N THR A 34 8.41 -7.55 13.37
CA THR A 34 8.35 -8.92 13.88
C THR A 34 9.11 -9.16 15.20
N SER A 35 8.44 -8.94 16.32
CA SER A 35 8.76 -9.57 17.61
C SER A 35 8.14 -10.98 17.68
N GLN A 36 8.12 -11.73 16.56
CA GLN A 36 7.62 -13.11 16.61
C GLN A 36 8.73 -14.01 17.15
N TYR A 37 8.45 -14.63 18.30
CA TYR A 37 9.28 -15.67 18.86
C TYR A 37 9.54 -16.79 17.84
N VAL A 38 10.80 -17.26 17.76
CA VAL A 38 11.27 -18.33 16.87
C VAL A 38 10.35 -19.56 16.90
N LYS A 39 9.78 -19.89 18.06
CA LYS A 39 8.82 -20.99 18.23
C LYS A 39 7.57 -20.85 17.34
N LYS A 40 6.98 -19.65 17.26
CA LYS A 40 5.81 -19.39 16.39
C LYS A 40 6.20 -19.49 14.92
N ARG A 41 7.38 -18.98 14.56
CA ARG A 41 7.93 -19.06 13.20
C ARG A 41 8.12 -20.52 12.76
N ILE A 42 8.67 -21.38 13.61
CA ILE A 42 8.84 -22.82 13.33
C ILE A 42 7.49 -23.54 13.17
N ALA A 43 6.50 -23.24 14.02
CA ALA A 43 5.17 -23.84 13.92
C ALA A 43 4.48 -23.48 12.59
N GLN A 44 4.60 -22.22 12.17
CA GLN A 44 4.09 -21.73 10.90
C GLN A 44 4.79 -22.42 9.71
N HIS A 45 6.13 -22.55 9.75
CA HIS A 45 6.85 -23.31 8.71
C HIS A 45 6.36 -24.75 8.62
N LYS A 46 6.16 -25.44 9.74
CA LYS A 46 5.60 -26.81 9.77
C LYS A 46 4.18 -26.87 9.20
N PHE A 47 3.34 -25.90 9.50
CA PHE A 47 1.98 -25.81 8.95
C PHE A 47 2.00 -25.55 7.43
N ASN A 48 2.86 -24.66 6.96
CA ASN A 48 3.04 -24.30 5.56
C ASN A 48 3.66 -25.42 4.71
N CYS A 49 4.36 -26.37 5.33
CA CYS A 49 4.83 -27.60 4.68
C CYS A 49 3.77 -28.70 4.64
N LYS A 50 2.75 -28.66 5.51
CA LYS A 50 1.65 -29.64 5.53
C LYS A 50 0.50 -29.27 4.59
N ASN A 51 0.20 -27.98 4.44
CA ASN A 51 -0.87 -27.49 3.58
C ASN A 51 -0.33 -27.09 2.19
N VAL A 52 0.15 -28.06 1.43
CA VAL A 52 0.68 -27.85 0.06
C VAL A 52 -0.44 -27.49 -0.93
N ASN A 53 -1.70 -27.82 -0.64
CA ASN A 53 -2.78 -27.80 -1.63
C ASN A 53 -3.68 -26.55 -1.63
N VAL A 54 -3.48 -25.58 -0.75
CA VAL A 54 -4.36 -24.40 -0.68
C VAL A 54 -3.59 -23.12 -1.03
N LEU A 55 -3.50 -22.87 -2.34
CA LEU A 55 -3.38 -21.52 -2.92
C LEU A 55 -2.02 -20.81 -2.77
N LYS A 56 -0.87 -21.48 -2.86
CA LYS A 56 0.44 -20.80 -2.78
C LYS A 56 0.75 -19.89 -3.97
N GLU A 57 0.21 -20.15 -5.15
CA GLU A 57 0.75 -19.53 -6.38
C GLU A 57 0.19 -18.14 -6.71
N ASN A 58 -0.91 -17.69 -6.09
CA ASN A 58 -1.56 -16.42 -6.49
C ASN A 58 -2.11 -15.59 -5.32
N LYS A 59 -1.56 -15.71 -4.11
CA LYS A 59 -1.95 -14.81 -3.01
C LYS A 59 -1.31 -13.45 -3.23
N THR A 60 -2.09 -12.38 -3.08
CA THR A 60 -1.53 -11.02 -2.98
C THR A 60 -0.69 -10.92 -1.71
N ALA A 61 0.27 -9.99 -1.68
CA ALA A 61 1.12 -9.79 -0.52
C ALA A 61 0.30 -9.52 0.76
N LEU A 62 -0.81 -8.79 0.61
CA LEU A 62 -1.79 -8.52 1.66
C LEU A 62 -2.42 -9.82 2.20
N ALA A 63 -2.93 -10.68 1.32
CA ALA A 63 -3.55 -11.93 1.71
C ALA A 63 -2.54 -12.88 2.36
N ALA A 64 -1.33 -12.99 1.81
CA ALA A 64 -0.26 -13.76 2.41
C ALA A 64 0.05 -13.28 3.84
N HIS A 65 0.20 -11.97 4.03
CA HIS A 65 0.44 -11.39 5.35
C HIS A 65 -0.68 -11.67 6.34
N HIS A 66 -1.95 -11.55 5.93
CA HIS A 66 -3.09 -11.86 6.78
C HIS A 66 -3.02 -13.30 7.31
N PHE A 67 -2.85 -14.29 6.42
CA PHE A 67 -2.77 -15.70 6.82
C PHE A 67 -1.53 -16.00 7.66
N ASP A 68 -0.40 -15.36 7.35
CA ASP A 68 0.87 -15.63 8.01
C ASP A 68 0.98 -15.01 9.40
N SER A 69 0.39 -13.83 9.60
CA SER A 69 0.47 -13.10 10.87
C SER A 69 -0.80 -13.20 11.72
N GLY A 70 -1.92 -13.63 11.12
CA GLY A 70 -3.25 -13.54 11.74
C GLY A 70 -3.76 -12.10 11.86
N HIS A 71 -3.17 -11.16 11.15
CA HIS A 71 -3.45 -9.73 11.26
C HIS A 71 -4.69 -9.33 10.46
N SER A 72 -5.66 -8.69 11.11
CA SER A 72 -6.78 -8.02 10.45
C SER A 72 -6.40 -6.59 10.06
N PHE A 73 -6.52 -6.26 8.78
CA PHE A 73 -6.26 -4.90 8.29
C PHE A 73 -7.41 -3.95 8.62
N GLY A 74 -7.10 -2.68 8.87
CA GLY A 74 -8.09 -1.63 9.12
C GLY A 74 -8.73 -1.12 7.83
N PHE A 75 -9.56 -1.94 7.18
CA PHE A 75 -10.24 -1.59 5.92
C PHE A 75 -11.19 -0.39 6.03
N ASP A 76 -11.64 -0.04 7.24
CA ASP A 76 -12.48 1.14 7.47
C ASP A 76 -11.68 2.46 7.52
N ASN A 77 -10.35 2.37 7.67
CA ASN A 77 -9.46 3.52 7.85
C ASN A 77 -8.56 3.73 6.62
N VAL A 78 -9.10 3.55 5.42
CA VAL A 78 -8.34 3.75 4.17
C VAL A 78 -8.00 5.23 3.97
N GLU A 79 -6.73 5.51 3.68
CA GLU A 79 -6.21 6.85 3.43
C GLU A 79 -5.88 7.01 1.94
N ILE A 80 -6.38 8.07 1.30
CA ILE A 80 -5.90 8.46 -0.05
C ILE A 80 -4.60 9.23 0.12
N VAL A 81 -3.54 8.73 -0.53
CA VAL A 81 -2.20 9.35 -0.50
C VAL A 81 -1.89 10.16 -1.74
N ASP A 82 -2.54 9.85 -2.87
CA ASP A 82 -2.40 10.63 -4.11
C ASP A 82 -3.60 10.43 -5.05
N THR A 83 -3.78 11.33 -6.01
CA THR A 83 -4.79 11.22 -7.07
C THR A 83 -4.18 11.58 -8.42
N GLU A 84 -4.20 10.64 -9.37
CA GLU A 84 -3.57 10.82 -10.68
C GLU A 84 -4.36 10.10 -11.77
N ARG A 85 -4.73 10.87 -12.81
CA ARG A 85 -5.58 10.40 -13.91
C ARG A 85 -4.79 9.64 -14.97
N VAL A 86 -3.51 9.96 -15.12
CA VAL A 86 -2.64 9.29 -16.10
C VAL A 86 -2.11 8.00 -15.49
N HIS A 87 -2.45 6.86 -16.10
CA HIS A 87 -2.11 5.52 -15.58
C HIS A 87 -0.61 5.38 -15.27
N LEU A 88 0.27 5.77 -16.19
CA LEU A 88 1.72 5.68 -15.98
C LEU A 88 2.19 6.48 -14.77
N LYS A 89 1.71 7.72 -14.62
CA LYS A 89 2.07 8.58 -13.49
C LYS A 89 1.52 8.02 -12.17
N LYS A 90 0.31 7.47 -12.20
CA LYS A 90 -0.31 6.82 -11.04
C LYS A 90 0.50 5.60 -10.60
N ASN A 91 0.94 4.76 -11.54
CA ASN A 91 1.78 3.60 -11.22
C ASN A 91 3.13 4.04 -10.63
N ILE A 92 3.74 5.10 -11.16
CA ILE A 92 4.98 5.65 -10.60
C ILE A 92 4.74 6.18 -9.17
N SER A 93 3.64 6.92 -8.96
CA SER A 93 3.26 7.41 -7.63
C SER A 93 3.05 6.25 -6.64
N GLU A 94 2.33 5.22 -7.03
CA GLU A 94 2.14 4.00 -6.22
C GLU A 94 3.48 3.35 -5.85
N MET A 95 4.38 3.15 -6.83
CA MET A 95 5.71 2.59 -6.56
C MET A 95 6.53 3.45 -5.60
N ILE A 96 6.45 4.77 -5.73
CA ILE A 96 7.12 5.72 -4.83
C ILE A 96 6.55 5.58 -3.42
N GLN A 97 5.23 5.57 -3.26
CA GLN A 97 4.58 5.42 -1.97
C GLN A 97 4.94 4.09 -1.30
N ILE A 98 4.93 2.98 -2.05
CA ILE A 98 5.34 1.65 -1.56
C ILE A 98 6.79 1.67 -1.06
N THR A 99 7.67 2.42 -1.72
CA THR A 99 9.11 2.52 -1.36
C THR A 99 9.34 3.39 -0.12
N LEU A 100 8.60 4.49 0.00
CA LEU A 100 8.74 5.44 1.10
C LEU A 100 8.25 4.87 2.44
N HIS A 101 7.19 4.06 2.42
CA HIS A 101 6.58 3.49 3.63
C HIS A 101 7.04 2.04 3.87
N ASP A 102 6.98 1.58 5.13
CA ASP A 102 7.15 0.15 5.44
C ASP A 102 5.87 -0.59 5.00
N SER A 103 5.87 -1.09 3.76
CA SER A 103 4.73 -1.73 3.10
C SER A 103 4.86 -3.26 3.08
N VAL A 104 3.71 -3.93 2.96
CA VAL A 104 3.62 -5.39 2.86
C VAL A 104 3.75 -5.88 1.42
N ASN A 105 3.66 -4.97 0.45
CA ASN A 105 3.73 -5.22 -0.99
C ASN A 105 4.94 -6.06 -1.42
N TYR A 106 4.80 -6.74 -2.56
CA TYR A 106 5.91 -7.51 -3.12
C TYR A 106 6.93 -6.57 -3.76
N ARG A 107 8.21 -6.97 -3.76
CA ARG A 107 9.27 -6.22 -4.46
C ARG A 107 9.01 -6.07 -5.96
N THR A 108 8.24 -6.99 -6.54
CA THR A 108 7.79 -6.92 -7.93
C THR A 108 6.85 -5.74 -8.18
N ASP A 109 6.17 -5.23 -7.14
CA ASP A 109 5.25 -4.09 -7.27
C ASP A 109 6.01 -2.78 -7.55
N THR A 110 7.29 -2.70 -7.19
CA THR A 110 8.15 -1.52 -7.44
C THR A 110 9.23 -1.75 -8.50
N GLN A 111 9.22 -2.90 -9.19
CA GLN A 111 10.33 -3.30 -10.08
C GLN A 111 10.52 -2.39 -11.30
N ASN A 112 9.45 -1.70 -11.73
CA ASN A 112 9.47 -0.81 -12.89
C ASN A 112 9.92 0.61 -12.54
N LEU A 113 10.20 0.89 -11.27
CA LEU A 113 10.75 2.17 -10.85
C LEU A 113 12.26 2.19 -11.12
N SER A 114 12.71 3.18 -11.88
CA SER A 114 14.13 3.31 -12.23
C SER A 114 14.99 3.46 -10.96
N THR A 115 16.13 2.78 -10.94
CA THR A 115 17.10 2.86 -9.84
C THR A 115 17.66 4.27 -9.64
N ALA A 116 17.54 5.15 -10.64
CA ALA A 116 17.88 6.57 -10.53
C ALA A 116 17.08 7.28 -9.42
N TYR A 117 15.88 6.81 -9.09
CA TYR A 117 15.06 7.38 -8.02
C TYR A 117 15.54 6.99 -6.62
N ASN A 118 16.32 5.91 -6.47
CA ASN A 118 16.67 5.34 -5.16
C ASN A 118 17.33 6.38 -4.24
N GLN A 119 18.32 7.12 -4.74
CA GLN A 119 19.04 8.12 -3.93
C GLN A 119 18.11 9.24 -3.45
N ILE A 120 17.23 9.73 -4.32
CA ILE A 120 16.30 10.81 -4.01
C ILE A 120 15.26 10.32 -2.99
N LEU A 121 14.72 9.11 -3.18
CA LEU A 121 13.76 8.51 -2.27
C LEU A 121 14.35 8.24 -0.89
N ASP A 122 15.60 7.80 -0.81
CA ASP A 122 16.29 7.60 0.46
C ASP A 122 16.48 8.91 1.23
N ILE A 123 16.81 10.01 0.55
CA ILE A 123 16.88 11.34 1.17
C ILE A 123 15.50 11.74 1.69
N TYR A 124 14.47 11.64 0.86
CA TYR A 124 13.09 11.98 1.25
C TYR A 124 12.58 11.13 2.43
N LYS A 125 12.88 9.83 2.45
CA LYS A 125 12.48 8.91 3.52
C LYS A 125 13.10 9.30 4.85
N LYS A 126 14.37 9.73 4.86
CA LYS A 126 15.03 10.24 6.08
C LYS A 126 14.39 11.52 6.58
N GLU A 127 14.07 12.46 5.69
CA GLU A 127 13.42 13.72 6.06
C GLU A 127 12.00 13.50 6.60
N LEU A 128 11.22 12.59 6.00
CA LEU A 128 9.89 12.22 6.51
C LEU A 128 9.94 11.67 7.95
N GLN A 129 10.96 10.88 8.27
CA GLN A 129 11.13 10.33 9.62
C GLN A 129 11.49 11.41 10.64
N ARG A 130 12.22 12.45 10.24
CA ARG A 130 12.59 13.59 11.12
C ARG A 130 11.39 14.46 11.48
N CYS A 131 10.44 14.64 10.56
CA CYS A 131 9.23 15.43 10.79
C CYS A 131 8.19 14.74 11.69
N GLN A 132 8.37 13.46 12.03
CA GLN A 132 7.44 12.67 12.84
C GLN A 132 7.90 12.46 14.30
N THR A 133 9.08 12.99 14.66
CA THR A 133 9.63 13.06 16.03
C THR A 133 9.60 14.49 16.54
#